data_AF-A0A7Y8RTQ3-F1
#
_entry.id   AF-A0A7Y8RTQ3-F1
#
_cell.length_a   1.000
_cell.length_b   1.000
_cell.length_c   1.000
_cell.angle_alpha   90.00
_cell.angle_beta   90.00
_cell.angle_gamma   90.00
#
_symmetry.space_group_name_H-M   'P 1'
#
loop_
_entity.id
_entity.type
_entity.pdbx_description
1 polymer ?
#
loop_
_entity_poly.entity_id
_entity_poly.type
_entity_poly.pdbx_seq_one_letter_code
_entity_poly.pdbx_strand_id
1 'polypeptide(L)'
;MSELTDFHVFWGAAMAVAEKKSASMEAEGAEDFARCLYDEYVEQGAPKNKKKWLTERLENEFLCLKESPVWVGEPAWLYHQGQPMVFLRQFSVSPSAQHIKEKISLGDTIYVFGAKHLIKRPAGDIWTDIYRTAVQTFEGETAVEILA
;
A
#
# COMPACT_ATOMS: atom_id res chain seq x y z
N MET A 1 -27.77 -10.77 3.82
CA MET A 1 -26.56 -10.00 4.18
C MET A 1 -26.78 -8.59 3.67
N SER A 2 -26.50 -7.55 4.45
CA SER A 2 -26.45 -6.19 3.90
C SER A 2 -25.22 -6.05 3.00
N GLU A 3 -25.28 -5.17 2.01
CA GLU A 3 -24.16 -4.87 1.10
C GLU A 3 -22.88 -4.51 1.87
N LEU A 4 -23.03 -3.77 2.98
CA LEU A 4 -21.93 -3.40 3.86
C LEU A 4 -21.23 -4.62 4.51
N THR A 5 -21.97 -5.68 4.85
CA THR A 5 -21.37 -6.90 5.42
C THR A 5 -20.64 -7.71 4.35
N ASP A 6 -21.15 -7.75 3.11
CA ASP A 6 -20.49 -8.49 2.03
C ASP A 6 -19.19 -7.81 1.58
N PHE A 7 -19.16 -6.48 1.51
CA PHE A 7 -17.95 -5.71 1.22
C PHE A 7 -16.83 -5.99 2.23
N HIS A 8 -17.08 -5.93 3.53
CA HIS A 8 -16.03 -6.18 4.54
C HIS A 8 -15.51 -7.63 4.49
N VAL A 9 -16.38 -8.61 4.23
CA VAL A 9 -15.96 -10.01 4.05
C VAL A 9 -15.11 -10.16 2.80
N PHE A 10 -15.44 -9.45 1.71
CA PHE A 10 -14.64 -9.42 0.50
C PHE A 10 -13.27 -8.77 0.74
N TRP A 11 -13.23 -7.61 1.40
CA TRP A 11 -12.00 -6.90 1.71
C TRP A 11 -11.08 -7.73 2.60
N GLY A 12 -11.60 -8.38 3.65
CA GLY A 12 -10.79 -9.30 4.48
C GLY A 12 -10.16 -10.45 3.67
N ALA A 13 -10.85 -10.95 2.63
CA ALA A 13 -10.27 -11.93 1.72
C ALA A 13 -9.19 -11.33 0.80
N ALA A 14 -9.35 -10.08 0.37
CA ALA A 14 -8.36 -9.35 -0.42
C ALA A 14 -7.08 -9.06 0.38
N MET A 15 -7.23 -8.66 1.65
CA MET A 15 -6.11 -8.48 2.59
C MET A 15 -5.26 -9.74 2.71
N ALA A 16 -5.89 -10.90 2.94
CA ALA A 16 -5.20 -12.18 3.03
C ALA A 16 -4.48 -12.61 1.73
N VAL A 17 -4.84 -12.04 0.58
CA VAL A 17 -4.11 -12.22 -0.68
C VAL A 17 -2.95 -11.23 -0.79
N ALA A 18 -3.14 -9.97 -0.39
CA ALA A 18 -2.11 -8.94 -0.37
C ALA A 18 -0.95 -9.29 0.59
N GLU A 19 -1.26 -9.81 1.77
CA GLU A 19 -0.26 -10.23 2.78
C GLU A 19 0.74 -11.25 2.21
N LYS A 20 0.28 -12.16 1.35
CA LYS A 20 1.14 -13.17 0.69
C LYS A 20 2.15 -12.57 -0.27
N LYS A 21 1.97 -11.30 -0.63
CA LYS A 21 2.85 -10.51 -1.50
C LYS A 21 3.67 -9.50 -0.71
N SER A 22 3.74 -9.64 0.61
CA SER A 22 4.35 -8.66 1.51
C SER A 22 3.73 -7.27 1.36
N ALA A 23 2.43 -7.20 1.12
CA ALA A 23 1.66 -5.97 1.00
C ALA A 23 0.50 -5.92 2.01
N SER A 24 -0.12 -4.76 2.16
CA SER A 24 -1.31 -4.58 3.00
C SER A 24 -2.39 -3.75 2.31
N MET A 25 -3.61 -3.90 2.81
CA MET A 25 -4.78 -3.13 2.39
C MET A 25 -5.46 -2.46 3.60
N GLU A 26 -4.66 -1.93 4.51
CA GLU A 26 -5.14 -1.27 5.75
C GLU A 26 -4.74 0.21 5.84
N ALA A 27 -3.79 0.65 5.02
CA ALA A 27 -3.32 2.03 5.02
C ALA A 27 -4.36 3.01 4.47
N GLU A 28 -4.17 4.29 4.76
CA GLU A 28 -4.98 5.36 4.19
C GLU A 28 -5.00 5.27 2.65
N GLY A 29 -6.20 5.31 2.06
CA GLY A 29 -6.43 5.14 0.62
C GLY A 29 -6.61 3.69 0.15
N ALA A 30 -6.41 2.69 1.02
CA ALA A 30 -6.67 1.28 0.70
C ALA A 30 -8.17 0.98 0.53
N GLU A 31 -9.04 1.70 1.25
CA GLU A 31 -10.50 1.53 1.14
C GLU A 31 -10.99 1.85 -0.28
N ASP A 32 -10.53 2.95 -0.87
CA ASP A 32 -10.90 3.35 -2.24
C ASP A 32 -10.53 2.26 -3.24
N PHE A 33 -9.33 1.70 -3.10
CA PHE A 33 -8.88 0.58 -3.91
C PHE A 33 -9.76 -0.67 -3.69
N ALA A 34 -10.05 -1.01 -2.44
CA ALA A 34 -10.89 -2.14 -2.08
C ALA A 34 -12.33 -2.01 -2.62
N ARG A 35 -12.89 -0.79 -2.63
CA ARG A 35 -14.20 -0.50 -3.21
C ARG A 35 -14.21 -0.71 -4.72
N CYS A 36 -13.25 -0.13 -5.44
CA CYS A 36 -13.10 -0.36 -6.89
C CYS A 36 -12.98 -1.87 -7.20
N LEU A 37 -12.17 -2.59 -6.42
CA LEU A 37 -11.99 -4.03 -6.59
C LEU A 37 -13.29 -4.82 -6.33
N TYR A 38 -14.09 -4.40 -5.35
CA TYR A 38 -15.39 -5.01 -5.06
C TYR A 38 -16.42 -4.73 -6.15
N ASP A 39 -16.47 -3.50 -6.65
CA ASP A 39 -17.36 -3.12 -7.75
C ASP A 39 -17.04 -3.96 -9.00
N GLU A 40 -15.76 -4.10 -9.37
CA GLU A 40 -15.32 -4.98 -10.45
C GLU A 40 -15.75 -6.45 -10.23
N TYR A 41 -15.65 -6.94 -8.99
CA TYR A 41 -16.08 -8.29 -8.62
C TYR A 41 -17.59 -8.50 -8.82
N VAL A 42 -18.40 -7.52 -8.42
CA VAL A 42 -19.86 -7.54 -8.57
C VAL A 42 -20.28 -7.43 -10.03
N GLU A 43 -19.65 -6.53 -10.80
CA GLU A 43 -19.91 -6.33 -12.24
C GLU A 43 -19.63 -7.60 -13.05
N GLN A 44 -18.65 -8.41 -12.64
CA GLN A 44 -18.36 -9.72 -13.23
C GLN A 44 -19.30 -10.84 -12.76
N GLY A 45 -20.37 -10.50 -12.04
CA GLY A 45 -21.37 -11.44 -11.56
C GLY A 45 -20.94 -12.21 -10.32
N ALA A 46 -20.08 -11.62 -9.48
CA ALA A 46 -19.55 -12.20 -8.25
C ALA A 46 -19.04 -13.64 -8.42
N PRO A 47 -17.91 -13.85 -9.14
CA PRO A 47 -17.34 -15.17 -9.38
C PRO A 47 -17.30 -16.06 -8.13
N LYS A 48 -17.77 -17.31 -8.27
CA LYS A 48 -17.93 -18.26 -7.15
C LYS A 48 -16.63 -18.51 -6.38
N ASN A 49 -15.50 -18.56 -7.08
CA ASN A 49 -14.20 -18.74 -6.46
C ASN A 49 -13.52 -17.38 -6.21
N LYS A 50 -14.02 -16.67 -5.19
CA LYS A 50 -13.54 -15.35 -4.76
C LYS A 50 -12.02 -15.30 -4.55
N LYS A 51 -11.45 -16.31 -3.88
CA LYS A 51 -10.00 -16.36 -3.58
C LYS A 51 -9.16 -16.46 -4.84
N LYS A 52 -9.53 -17.34 -5.78
CA LYS A 52 -8.83 -17.46 -7.07
C LYS A 52 -8.91 -16.16 -7.86
N TRP A 53 -10.11 -15.58 -7.94
CA TRP A 53 -10.33 -14.31 -8.63
C TRP A 53 -9.47 -13.19 -8.04
N LEU A 54 -9.43 -13.06 -6.71
CA LEU A 54 -8.60 -12.07 -6.02
C LEU A 54 -7.11 -12.27 -6.29
N THR A 55 -6.64 -13.52 -6.24
CA THR A 55 -5.24 -13.85 -6.56
C THR A 55 -4.86 -13.43 -7.97
N GLU A 56 -5.70 -13.73 -8.96
CA GLU A 56 -5.47 -13.36 -10.36
C GLU A 56 -5.54 -11.84 -10.56
N ARG A 57 -6.54 -11.19 -9.96
CA ARG A 57 -6.76 -9.75 -10.13
C ARG A 57 -5.70 -8.89 -9.45
N LEU A 58 -5.21 -9.32 -8.29
CA LEU A 58 -4.14 -8.64 -7.54
C LEU A 58 -2.74 -9.05 -8.03
N GLU A 59 -2.61 -9.74 -9.17
CA GLU A 59 -1.32 -10.30 -9.57
C GLU A 59 -0.24 -9.21 -9.75
N ASN A 60 -0.64 -8.07 -10.32
CA ASN A 60 0.25 -6.99 -10.74
C ASN A 60 -0.01 -5.65 -10.03
N GLU A 61 -0.68 -5.67 -8.88
CA GLU A 61 -1.06 -4.45 -8.16
C GLU A 61 0.04 -3.98 -7.19
N PHE A 62 0.63 -4.92 -6.44
CA PHE A 62 1.68 -4.64 -5.45
C PHE A 62 3.08 -4.75 -6.07
N LEU A 63 3.41 -3.79 -6.92
CA LEU A 63 4.64 -3.81 -7.70
C LEU A 63 5.87 -3.38 -6.90
N CYS A 64 7.00 -4.03 -7.16
CA CYS A 64 8.30 -3.72 -6.60
C CYS A 64 9.29 -3.40 -7.71
N LEU A 65 10.15 -2.39 -7.53
CA LEU A 65 11.17 -2.03 -8.51
C LEU A 65 12.17 -3.18 -8.75
N LYS A 66 12.52 -3.92 -7.70
CA LYS A 66 13.46 -5.05 -7.79
C LYS A 66 13.18 -6.14 -6.78
N GLU A 67 13.24 -5.79 -5.50
CA GLU A 67 13.07 -6.71 -4.38
C GLU A 67 11.80 -6.33 -3.61
N SER A 68 11.12 -7.31 -3.03
CA SER A 68 9.97 -7.07 -2.16
C SER A 68 10.40 -6.47 -0.82
N PRO A 69 9.56 -5.64 -0.17
CA PRO A 69 9.89 -5.11 1.14
C PRO A 69 9.97 -6.24 2.18
N VAL A 70 10.97 -6.11 3.05
CA VAL A 70 11.10 -6.87 4.29
C VAL A 70 10.66 -5.95 5.42
N TRP A 71 9.44 -6.16 5.89
CA TRP A 71 8.82 -5.39 6.98
C TRP A 71 9.46 -5.72 8.33
N VAL A 72 9.63 -4.71 9.18
CA VAL A 72 10.05 -4.93 10.58
C VAL A 72 8.85 -5.41 11.40
N GLY A 73 7.68 -4.79 11.19
CA GLY A 73 6.40 -5.19 11.77
C GLY A 73 5.38 -5.57 10.71
N GLU A 74 4.12 -5.17 10.92
CA GLU A 74 3.05 -5.43 9.96
C GLU A 74 3.27 -4.67 8.65
N PRO A 75 2.90 -5.24 7.48
CA PRO A 75 3.06 -4.54 6.21
C PRO A 75 2.30 -3.21 6.16
N ALA A 76 2.96 -2.15 5.70
CA ALA A 76 2.38 -0.81 5.60
C ALA A 76 2.48 -0.26 4.16
N TRP A 77 1.80 -0.93 3.23
CA TRP A 77 1.84 -0.55 1.81
C TRP A 77 1.13 0.77 1.57
N LEU A 78 1.80 1.72 0.91
CA LEU A 78 1.24 3.05 0.68
C LEU A 78 0.34 3.10 -0.55
N TYR A 79 -0.67 3.97 -0.49
CA TYR A 79 -1.62 4.22 -1.57
C TYR A 79 -1.57 5.69 -2.00
N HIS A 80 -1.89 5.93 -3.27
CA HIS A 80 -2.02 7.25 -3.84
C HIS A 80 -3.16 7.26 -4.87
N GLN A 81 -4.10 8.20 -4.73
CA GLN A 81 -5.30 8.31 -5.60
C GLN A 81 -6.07 6.97 -5.73
N GLY A 82 -6.22 6.26 -4.61
CA GLY A 82 -6.94 4.99 -4.54
C GLY A 82 -6.24 3.83 -5.25
N GLN A 83 -4.93 3.92 -5.48
CA GLN A 83 -4.12 2.87 -6.12
C GLN A 83 -2.89 2.55 -5.26
N PRO A 84 -2.47 1.27 -5.17
CA PRO A 84 -1.25 0.90 -4.48
C PRO A 84 -0.04 1.55 -5.16
N MET A 85 0.86 2.14 -4.37
CA MET A 85 2.10 2.71 -4.86
C MET A 85 3.11 1.61 -5.20
N VAL A 86 4.09 1.91 -6.05
CA VAL A 86 5.19 0.99 -6.37
C VAL A 86 6.25 1.08 -5.28
N PHE A 87 6.62 -0.05 -4.68
CA PHE A 87 7.75 -0.11 -3.75
C PHE A 87 9.07 0.04 -4.51
N LEU A 88 9.92 0.98 -4.08
CA LEU A 88 11.17 1.29 -4.78
C LEU A 88 12.38 0.70 -4.07
N ARG A 89 12.50 0.95 -2.76
CA ARG A 89 13.64 0.53 -1.94
C ARG A 89 13.31 0.71 -0.46
N GLN A 90 13.98 -0.06 0.40
CA GLN A 90 14.08 0.21 1.83
C GLN A 90 15.52 0.41 2.28
N PHE A 91 15.72 1.09 3.40
CA PHE A 91 17.01 1.20 4.08
C PHE A 91 16.82 1.50 5.57
N SER A 92 17.77 1.05 6.39
CA SER A 92 17.75 1.30 7.83
C SER A 92 18.68 2.46 8.20
N VAL A 93 18.20 3.35 9.07
CA VAL A 93 19.02 4.43 9.63
C VAL A 93 19.90 3.85 10.72
N SER A 94 21.22 3.90 10.52
CA SER A 94 22.14 3.21 11.44
C SER A 94 22.10 3.80 12.86
N PRO A 95 21.99 2.98 13.92
CA PRO A 95 22.15 3.42 15.31
C PRO A 95 23.50 4.07 15.61
N SER A 96 24.53 3.78 14.81
CA SER A 96 25.87 4.38 14.98
C SER A 96 26.00 5.76 14.33
N ALA A 97 25.00 6.24 13.58
CA ALA A 97 24.97 7.56 12.95
C ALA A 97 24.66 8.68 13.98
N GLN A 98 25.39 8.70 15.09
CA GLN A 98 25.17 9.63 16.21
C GLN A 98 25.28 11.10 15.81
N HIS A 99 25.98 11.41 14.71
CA HIS A 99 26.14 12.77 14.18
C HIS A 99 24.84 13.37 13.60
N ILE A 100 23.80 12.56 13.34
CA ILE A 100 22.49 13.02 12.83
C ILE A 100 21.32 12.77 13.79
N LYS A 101 21.58 12.25 15.00
CA LYS A 101 20.55 11.80 15.96
C LYS A 101 19.53 12.87 16.38
N GLU A 102 19.91 14.15 16.30
CA GLU A 102 19.03 15.28 16.65
C GLU A 102 18.16 15.72 15.47
N LYS A 103 18.37 15.15 14.28
CA LYS A 103 17.69 15.49 13.02
C LYS A 103 16.80 14.37 12.50
N ILE A 104 17.10 13.12 12.84
CA ILE A 104 16.34 11.94 12.41
C ILE A 104 16.45 10.83 13.46
N SER A 105 15.39 10.03 13.58
CA SER A 105 15.38 8.81 14.39
C SER A 105 16.39 7.79 13.88
N LEU A 106 17.20 7.24 14.78
CA LEU A 106 18.15 6.17 14.47
C LEU A 106 17.54 4.81 14.79
N GLY A 107 17.89 3.79 14.01
CA GLY A 107 17.37 2.42 14.14
C GLY A 107 16.14 2.14 13.28
N ASP A 108 15.45 3.17 12.83
CA ASP A 108 14.24 3.05 12.02
C ASP A 108 14.55 2.51 10.62
N THR A 109 13.59 1.78 10.05
CA THR A 109 13.61 1.34 8.66
C THR A 109 12.65 2.18 7.83
N ILE A 110 13.16 2.75 6.75
CA ILE A 110 12.43 3.63 5.84
C ILE A 110 12.13 2.84 4.56
N TYR A 111 10.86 2.86 4.14
CA TYR A 111 10.35 2.25 2.92
C TYR A 111 9.92 3.35 1.96
N VAL A 112 10.50 3.38 0.76
CA VAL A 112 10.23 4.41 -0.24
C VAL A 112 9.29 3.87 -1.31
N PHE A 113 8.22 4.62 -1.56
CA PHE A 113 7.21 4.31 -2.57
C PHE A 113 7.13 5.42 -3.61
N GLY A 114 6.79 5.04 -4.85
CA GLY A 114 6.53 5.97 -5.96
C GLY A 114 5.18 5.72 -6.60
N ALA A 115 4.51 6.78 -7.06
CA ALA A 115 3.29 6.68 -7.84
C ALA A 115 3.18 7.82 -8.85
N LYS A 116 2.33 7.63 -9.85
CA LYS A 116 1.90 8.73 -10.72
C LYS A 116 0.78 9.49 -10.05
N HIS A 117 0.93 10.80 -9.91
CA HIS A 117 -0.12 11.71 -9.51
C HIS A 117 -0.79 12.30 -10.76
N LEU A 118 -2.05 11.93 -10.99
CA LEU A 118 -2.85 12.42 -12.11
C LEU A 118 -3.55 13.72 -11.73
N ILE A 119 -3.42 14.75 -12.58
CA ILE A 119 -4.10 16.03 -12.43
C ILE A 119 -5.08 16.17 -13.59
N LYS A 120 -6.38 16.02 -13.28
CA LYS A 120 -7.46 16.20 -14.27
C LYS A 120 -7.58 17.68 -14.62
N ARG A 121 -7.49 18.01 -15.92
CA ARG A 121 -7.70 19.37 -16.42
C ARG A 121 -8.62 19.38 -17.63
N PRO A 122 -9.39 20.47 -17.86
CA PRO A 122 -10.25 20.58 -19.04
C PRO A 122 -9.50 20.46 -20.38
N ALA A 123 -8.21 20.81 -20.42
CA ALA A 123 -7.37 20.80 -21.62
C ALA A 123 -6.59 19.48 -21.82
N GLY A 124 -6.84 18.46 -20.98
CA GLY A 124 -6.14 17.18 -21.01
C GLY A 124 -5.40 16.89 -19.71
N ASP A 125 -5.33 15.60 -19.37
CA ASP A 125 -4.71 15.13 -18.14
C ASP A 125 -3.18 15.27 -18.21
N ILE A 126 -2.60 15.80 -17.14
CA ILE A 126 -1.15 15.81 -16.93
C ILE A 126 -0.82 14.94 -15.72
N TRP A 127 0.41 14.45 -15.66
CA TRP A 127 0.87 13.65 -14.53
C TRP A 127 2.25 14.08 -14.06
N THR A 128 2.52 13.80 -12.79
CA THR A 128 3.85 13.95 -12.18
C THR A 128 4.14 12.72 -11.32
N ASP A 129 5.41 12.42 -11.06
CA ASP A 129 5.78 11.37 -10.13
C ASP A 129 5.76 11.93 -8.71
N ILE A 130 5.13 11.21 -7.79
CA ILE A 130 5.15 11.50 -6.36
C ILE A 130 5.82 10.35 -5.61
N TYR A 131 6.56 10.71 -4.56
CA TYR A 131 7.22 9.76 -3.67
C TYR A 131 6.74 9.96 -2.25
N ARG A 132 6.51 8.86 -1.54
CA ARG A 132 6.12 8.85 -0.13
C ARG A 132 6.94 7.82 0.63
N THR A 133 6.96 7.94 1.95
CA THR A 133 7.72 7.05 2.81
C THR A 133 6.89 6.51 3.94
N ALA A 134 6.95 5.19 4.14
CA ALA A 134 6.54 4.57 5.40
C ALA A 134 7.80 4.38 6.25
N VAL A 135 7.68 4.59 7.57
CA VAL A 135 8.78 4.40 8.51
C VAL A 135 8.33 3.42 9.57
N GLN A 136 9.15 2.41 9.85
CA GLN A 136 8.93 1.50 10.97
C GLN A 136 10.05 1.65 11.99
N THR A 137 9.67 1.72 13.26
CA THR A 137 10.62 1.67 14.37
C THR A 137 11.32 0.32 14.40
N PHE A 138 12.37 0.19 15.21
CA PHE A 138 13.03 -1.11 15.42
C PHE A 138 12.11 -2.18 16.04
N GLU A 139 11.01 -1.76 16.68
CA GLU A 139 9.97 -2.66 17.25
C GLU A 139 8.90 -3.03 16.23
N GLY A 140 8.95 -2.46 15.02
CA GLY A 140 8.00 -2.73 13.94
C GLY A 140 6.75 -1.85 13.97
N GLU A 141 6.71 -0.83 14.82
CA GLU A 141 5.61 0.13 14.83
C GLU A 141 5.72 1.05 13.62
N THR A 142 4.66 1.15 12.82
CA THR A 142 4.60 2.08 11.69
C THR A 142 4.38 3.50 12.23
N ALA A 143 5.38 4.35 12.07
CA ALA A 143 5.25 5.78 12.36
C ALA A 143 4.33 6.41 11.31
N VAL A 144 3.23 6.99 11.76
CA VAL A 144 2.24 7.64 10.89
C VAL A 144 2.86 8.90 10.29
N GLU A 145 2.69 9.11 8.97
CA GLU A 145 2.98 10.40 8.35
C GLU A 145 2.15 11.47 9.07
N ILE A 146 2.80 12.36 9.83
CA ILE A 146 2.15 13.60 10.26
C ILE A 146 2.01 14.42 8.98
N LEU A 147 0.83 14.38 8.36
CA LEU A 147 0.47 15.31 7.30
C LEU A 147 0.55 16.73 7.88
N ALA A 148 1.57 17.48 7.47
CA ALA A 148 1.67 18.92 7.70
C ALA A 148 0.99 19.68 6.55
#